data_AF-A0A077P5B2-F1
#
_entry.id   AF-A0A077P5B2-F1
#
_cell.length_a   1.000
_cell.length_b   1.000
_cell.length_c   1.000
_cell.angle_alpha   90.00
_cell.angle_beta   90.00
_cell.angle_gamma   90.00
#
_symmetry.space_group_name_H-M   'P 1'
#
loop_
_entity.id
_entity.type
_entity.pdbx_description
1 polymer ?
#
loop_
_entity_poly.entity_id
_entity_poly.type
_entity_poly.pdbx_seq_one_letter_code
_entity_poly.pdbx_strand_id
1 'polypeptide(L)' 'MLANTLSRPWPKGEWIIANYLEIHPSEIWPSRYFDMYGQLIERKVRNKS' A
#
# COMPACT_ATOMS: atom_id res chain seq x y z
N MET A 1 19.59 -8.22 13.12
CA MET A 1 18.87 -8.27 11.84
C MET A 1 17.44 -8.76 12.08
N LEU A 2 16.48 -7.90 12.48
CA LEU A 2 15.08 -8.37 12.69
C LEU A 2 14.00 -7.27 12.81
N ALA A 3 14.30 -6.00 12.51
CA ALA A 3 13.28 -4.95 12.51
C ALA A 3 12.71 -4.63 11.11
N ASN A 4 13.36 -5.13 10.05
CA ASN A 4 13.09 -4.69 8.68
C ASN A 4 12.09 -5.58 7.92
N THR A 5 11.42 -6.53 8.60
CA THR A 5 10.40 -7.40 7.99
C THR A 5 9.00 -6.78 8.04
N LEU A 6 8.70 -6.01 9.09
CA LEU A 6 7.49 -5.19 9.20
C LEU A 6 7.62 -3.82 8.50
N SER A 7 8.85 -3.33 8.30
CA SER A 7 9.11 -2.12 7.50
C SER A 7 9.11 -2.35 6.00
N ARG A 8 9.09 -3.61 5.54
CA ARG A 8 9.02 -3.92 4.11
C ARG A 8 7.55 -3.93 3.69
N PRO A 9 7.09 -2.95 2.89
CA PRO A 9 5.76 -3.06 2.29
C PRO A 9 5.73 -4.39 1.53
N TRP A 10 4.75 -5.24 1.84
CA TRP A 10 4.46 -6.46 1.09
C TRP A 10 3.32 -6.16 0.11
N PRO A 11 3.55 -5.36 -0.95
CA PRO A 11 2.48 -5.03 -1.89
C PRO A 11 1.85 -6.29 -2.45
N LYS A 12 2.64 -7.33 -2.71
CA LYS A 12 2.14 -8.62 -3.21
C LYS A 12 1.21 -9.32 -2.21
N GLY A 13 1.49 -9.25 -0.91
CA GLY A 13 0.63 -9.83 0.13
C GLY A 13 -0.69 -9.08 0.27
N GLU A 14 -0.64 -7.75 0.20
CA GLU A 14 -1.83 -6.90 0.22
C GLU A 14 -2.75 -7.19 -0.95
N TRP A 15 -2.17 -7.33 -2.16
CA TRP A 15 -2.93 -7.70 -3.36
C TRP A 15 -3.54 -9.10 -3.27
N ILE A 16 -2.86 -10.08 -2.66
CA ILE A 16 -3.43 -11.44 -2.48
C ILE A 16 -4.66 -11.38 -1.58
N ILE A 17 -4.58 -10.69 -0.45
CA ILE A 17 -5.68 -10.58 0.51
C ILE A 17 -6.84 -9.77 -0.10
N ALA A 18 -6.53 -8.65 -0.74
CA ALA A 18 -7.50 -7.81 -1.41
C ALA A 18 -8.22 -8.55 -2.54
N ASN A 19 -7.47 -9.32 -3.35
CA ASN A 19 -8.04 -10.14 -4.42
C ASN A 19 -8.92 -11.27 -3.89
N TYR A 20 -8.52 -11.91 -2.78
CA TYR A 20 -9.33 -12.93 -2.12
C TYR A 20 -10.65 -12.37 -1.56
N LEU A 21 -10.62 -11.13 -1.06
CA LEU A 21 -11.80 -10.43 -0.56
C LEU A 21 -12.59 -9.70 -1.67
N GLU A 22 -12.14 -9.77 -2.93
CA GLU A 22 -12.70 -9.05 -4.08
C GLU A 22 -12.86 -7.53 -3.87
N ILE A 23 -12.01 -6.94 -3.02
CA ILE A 23 -12.00 -5.50 -2.73
C ILE A 23 -10.65 -4.89 -3.09
N HIS A 24 -10.62 -3.56 -3.26
CA HIS A 24 -9.37 -2.87 -3.55
C HIS A 24 -8.48 -2.83 -2.29
N PRO A 25 -7.15 -3.02 -2.37
CA PRO A 25 -6.27 -2.97 -1.19
C PRO A 25 -6.31 -1.63 -0.44
N SER A 26 -6.77 -0.56 -1.10
CA SER A 26 -7.00 0.74 -0.44
C SER A 26 -8.17 0.75 0.55
N GLU A 27 -9.12 -0.17 0.41
CA GLU A 27 -10.23 -0.35 1.36
C GLU A 27 -9.73 -0.99 2.66
N ILE A 28 -8.76 -1.91 2.56
CA ILE A 28 -8.18 -2.63 3.70
C ILE A 28 -7.10 -1.78 4.39
N TRP A 29 -6.26 -1.11 3.59
CA TRP A 29 -5.17 -0.27 4.08
C TRP A 29 -5.28 1.15 3.55
N PRO A 30 -6.31 1.91 3.97
CA PRO A 30 -6.51 3.27 3.46
C PRO A 30 -5.30 4.17 3.74
N SER A 31 -4.64 4.03 4.89
CA SER A 31 -3.42 4.79 5.21
C SER A 31 -2.24 4.59 4.24
N ARG A 32 -2.25 3.53 3.40
CA ARG A 32 -1.20 3.26 2.40
C ARG A 32 -1.48 3.89 1.04
N TYR A 33 -2.74 4.25 0.79
CA TYR A 33 -3.27 4.68 -0.50
C TYR A 33 -3.98 6.02 -0.45
N PHE A 34 -4.42 6.48 0.72
CA PHE A 34 -5.12 7.74 0.94
C PHE A 34 -4.39 8.56 2.00
N ASP A 35 -4.32 9.87 1.77
CA ASP A 35 -3.85 10.84 2.75
C ASP A 35 -4.93 11.10 3.82
N MET A 36 -4.59 11.82 4.89
CA MET A 36 -5.49 12.18 6.00
C MET A 36 -6.78 12.90 5.53
N TYR A 37 -6.74 13.49 4.33
CA TYR A 37 -7.85 14.17 3.69
C TYR A 37 -8.66 13.28 2.73
N GLY A 38 -8.39 11.97 2.67
CA GLY A 38 -9.07 11.03 1.78
C GLY A 38 -8.67 11.13 0.31
N GLN A 39 -7.59 11.84 0.00
CA GLN A 39 -7.08 11.96 -1.36
C GLN A 39 -6.17 10.77 -1.70
N LEU A 40 -6.35 10.16 -2.88
CA LEU A 40 -5.48 9.09 -3.37
C LEU A 40 -4.03 9.61 -3.42
N ILE A 41 -3.15 8.94 -2.70
CA ILE A 41 -1.70 9.17 -2.73
C ILE A 41 -1.20 8.63 -4.07
N GLU A 42 -1.22 9.48 -5.09
CA GLU A 42 -0.57 9.21 -6.36
C GLU A 42 0.93 9.09 -6.12
N ARG A 43 1.43 7.85 -6.16
CA ARG A 43 2.87 7.58 -6.10
C ARG A 43 3.50 8.11 -7.39
N LYS A 44 3.91 9.38 -7.39
CA LYS A 44 4.84 9.90 -8.40
C LYS A 44 6.04 8.98 -8.38
N VAL A 45 6.16 8.14 -9.40
CA VAL A 45 7.39 7.38 -9.69
C VAL A 45 8.50 8.41 -9.63
N ARG A 46 9.40 8.26 -8.65
CA ARG A 46 10.49 9.21 -8.44
C ARG A 46 11.29 9.23 -9.74
N ASN A 47 11.09 10.29 -10.54
CA ASN A 47 11.91 10.54 -11.72
C ASN A 47 13.35 10.58 -11.22
N LYS A 48 14.16 9.61 -11.66
CA LYS A 48 15.61 9.71 -11.55
C LYS A 48 16.01 10.87 -12.46
N SER A 49 16.34 12.01 -11.85
CA SER A 49 17.16 13.03 -12.49
C SER A 49 18.55 12.49 -12.77
#